data_AF-A0A8J5QFT0-F1
#
_entry.id   AF-A0A8J5QFT0-F1
#
_cell.length_a   1.000
_cell.length_b   1.000
_cell.length_c   1.000
_cell.angle_alpha   90.00
_cell.angle_beta   90.00
_cell.angle_gamma   90.00
#
_symmetry.space_group_name_H-M   'P 1'
#
loop_
_entity.id
_entity.type
_entity.pdbx_description
1 polymer ?
#
loop_
_entity_poly.entity_id
_entity_poly.type
_entity_poly.pdbx_seq_one_letter_code
_entity_poly.pdbx_strand_id
1 'polypeptide(L)'
;MAYSQDLLNAYRAISVITLALSLYGSIHYAHNRFEPETPFTSYYILLVLFWVLMYIRQFGLTIATFIVNETRLETIIAVGWHFPVFNTLHYLWAESFINQYYILAELFLVFNLFNLIRMYSRHKTYTHAPLTDGYFLHFTIASIPLSWVIYALFWNGDVMFHLEDKLWARILANVFIWVFFVYGLAVLYWFRDFSAAGSTAYFMLAVGIRQVDTKLFGLQWIFAFVIFGVLLCLSVFVLIRRWGERSEPERDPLLGGGGV
;
A
#
# COMPACT_ATOMS: atom_id res chain seq x y z
N MET A 1 10.32 -30.00 4.79
CA MET A 1 10.34 -28.60 4.36
C MET A 1 9.22 -28.40 3.37
N ALA A 2 8.39 -27.37 3.52
CA ALA A 2 7.31 -27.08 2.56
C ALA A 2 7.81 -26.50 1.22
N TYR A 3 9.13 -26.33 1.04
CA TYR A 3 9.76 -25.78 -0.16
C TYR A 3 11.15 -26.42 -0.42
N SER A 4 11.63 -26.36 -1.66
CA SER A 4 12.99 -26.80 -2.01
C SER A 4 14.02 -25.69 -1.82
N GLN A 5 15.27 -26.06 -1.54
CA GLN A 5 16.36 -25.07 -1.39
C GLN A 5 16.58 -24.24 -2.66
N ASP A 6 16.42 -24.87 -3.83
CA ASP A 6 16.50 -24.20 -5.12
C ASP A 6 15.41 -23.15 -5.29
N LEU A 7 14.18 -23.45 -4.85
CA LEU A 7 13.08 -22.50 -4.87
C LEU A 7 13.35 -21.29 -3.97
N LEU A 8 13.86 -21.51 -2.75
CA LEU A 8 14.23 -20.43 -1.84
C LEU A 8 15.36 -19.56 -2.40
N ASN A 9 16.37 -20.18 -3.00
CA ASN A 9 17.48 -19.45 -3.61
C ASN A 9 17.02 -18.63 -4.82
N ALA A 10 16.16 -19.19 -5.68
CA ALA A 10 15.55 -18.47 -6.79
C ALA A 10 14.70 -17.29 -6.30
N TYR A 11 13.85 -17.52 -5.29
CA TYR A 11 13.03 -16.46 -4.68
C TYR A 11 13.88 -15.32 -4.13
N ARG A 12 14.95 -15.62 -3.39
CA ARG A 12 15.90 -14.63 -2.86
C ARG A 12 16.55 -13.81 -3.97
N ALA A 13 17.10 -14.47 -4.98
CA ALA A 13 17.77 -13.80 -6.09
C ALA A 13 16.81 -12.87 -6.85
N ILE A 14 15.63 -13.37 -7.21
CA ILE A 14 14.62 -12.58 -7.96
C ILE A 14 14.10 -11.43 -7.09
N SER A 15 13.85 -11.65 -5.80
CA SER A 15 13.39 -10.60 -4.88
C SER A 15 14.40 -9.46 -4.76
N VAL A 16 15.70 -9.77 -4.63
CA VAL A 16 16.77 -8.77 -4.59
C VAL A 16 16.85 -7.99 -5.89
N ILE A 17 16.87 -8.67 -7.04
CA ILE A 17 16.98 -8.03 -8.36
C ILE A 17 15.79 -7.10 -8.61
N THR A 18 14.57 -7.59 -8.41
CA THR A 18 13.35 -6.81 -8.65
C THR A 18 13.21 -5.65 -7.68
N LEU A 19 13.59 -5.80 -6.40
CA LEU A 19 13.62 -4.70 -5.43
C LEU A 19 14.62 -3.62 -5.86
N ALA A 20 15.81 -4.00 -6.33
CA ALA A 20 16.81 -3.05 -6.84
C ALA A 20 16.29 -2.29 -8.07
N LEU A 21 15.63 -2.98 -9.00
CA LEU A 21 14.99 -2.35 -10.17
C LEU A 21 13.88 -1.38 -9.76
N SER A 22 13.00 -1.78 -8.84
CA SER A 22 11.93 -0.92 -8.31
C SER A 22 12.50 0.35 -7.68
N LEU A 23 13.53 0.20 -6.83
CA LEU A 23 14.18 1.34 -6.20
C LEU A 23 14.83 2.27 -7.22
N TYR A 24 15.54 1.70 -8.20
CA TYR A 24 16.10 2.47 -9.31
C TYR A 24 15.01 3.25 -10.05
N GLY A 25 13.91 2.61 -10.45
CA GLY A 25 12.79 3.26 -11.13
C GLY A 25 12.17 4.39 -10.30
N SER A 26 12.00 4.19 -8.99
CA SER A 26 11.51 5.23 -8.08
C SER A 26 12.47 6.43 -7.98
N ILE A 27 13.78 6.19 -7.88
CA ILE A 27 14.79 7.27 -7.84
C ILE A 27 14.84 8.00 -9.18
N HIS A 28 14.81 7.25 -10.28
CA HIS A 28 14.82 7.78 -11.64
C HIS A 28 13.59 8.65 -11.92
N TYR A 29 12.41 8.21 -11.45
CA TYR A 29 11.18 8.99 -11.49
C TYR A 29 11.28 10.27 -10.65
N ALA A 30 11.78 10.16 -9.42
CA ALA A 30 11.93 11.32 -8.54
C ALA A 30 12.90 12.37 -9.12
N HIS A 31 13.93 11.92 -9.86
CA HIS A 31 14.90 12.80 -10.52
C HIS A 31 14.35 13.46 -11.78
N ASN A 32 13.70 12.70 -12.67
CA ASN A 32 13.15 13.19 -13.95
C ASN A 32 11.71 13.66 -13.84
N ARG A 33 11.31 14.10 -12.66
CA ARG A 33 9.92 14.41 -12.37
C ARG A 33 9.40 15.46 -13.36
N PHE A 34 8.37 15.08 -14.10
CA PHE A 34 7.38 15.99 -14.64
C PHE A 34 6.12 15.73 -13.82
N GLU A 35 5.73 16.68 -12.97
CA GLU A 35 4.50 16.60 -12.18
C GLU A 35 3.47 17.54 -12.80
N PRO A 36 2.57 17.02 -13.67
CA PRO A 36 1.40 17.77 -14.07
C PRO A 36 0.52 18.05 -12.84
N GLU A 37 -0.07 19.24 -12.79
CA GLU A 37 -0.90 19.66 -11.65
C GLU A 37 -2.30 19.09 -11.81
N THR A 38 -2.49 17.88 -11.29
CA THR A 38 -3.77 17.17 -11.28
C THR A 38 -4.52 17.37 -9.96
N PRO A 39 -5.85 17.17 -9.93
CA PRO A 39 -6.63 17.09 -8.69
C PRO A 39 -6.19 15.97 -7.74
N PHE A 40 -5.43 14.99 -8.23
CA PHE A 40 -4.89 13.87 -7.44
C PHE A 40 -3.40 14.01 -7.15
N THR A 41 -2.75 15.11 -7.58
CA THR A 41 -1.34 15.35 -7.26
C THR A 41 -1.19 15.45 -5.74
N SER A 42 -0.23 14.69 -5.20
CA SER A 42 0.07 14.65 -3.77
C SER A 42 1.24 15.55 -3.43
N TYR A 43 1.37 15.89 -2.15
CA TYR A 43 2.49 16.67 -1.68
C TYR A 43 3.77 15.84 -1.76
N TYR A 44 4.72 16.29 -2.57
CA TYR A 44 5.89 15.52 -2.97
C TYR A 44 6.70 14.94 -1.80
N ILE A 45 6.95 15.74 -0.76
CA ILE A 45 7.72 15.27 0.40
C ILE A 45 7.01 14.08 1.08
N LEU A 46 5.68 14.13 1.18
CA LEU A 46 4.92 13.02 1.76
C LEU A 46 4.93 11.78 0.84
N LEU A 47 4.84 11.97 -0.47
CA LEU A 47 5.00 10.86 -1.42
C LEU A 47 6.36 10.16 -1.27
N VAL A 48 7.45 10.92 -1.18
CA VAL A 48 8.80 10.37 -0.99
C VAL A 48 8.92 9.68 0.36
N LEU A 49 8.41 10.26 1.44
CA LEU A 49 8.41 9.63 2.77
C LEU A 49 7.63 8.31 2.78
N PHE A 50 6.52 8.23 2.05
CA PHE A 50 5.77 6.99 1.87
C PHE A 50 6.62 5.92 1.17
N TRP A 51 7.28 6.26 0.06
CA TRP A 51 8.17 5.32 -0.64
C TRP A 51 9.37 4.92 0.21
N VAL A 52 9.98 5.83 0.97
CA VAL A 52 11.07 5.49 1.91
C VAL A 52 10.58 4.46 2.93
N LEU A 53 9.41 4.67 3.55
CA LEU A 53 8.83 3.72 4.48
C LEU A 53 8.55 2.36 3.82
N MET A 54 8.00 2.37 2.60
CA MET A 54 7.78 1.17 1.79
C MET A 54 9.08 0.41 1.59
N TYR A 55 10.12 1.06 1.05
CA TYR A 55 11.40 0.41 0.74
C TYR A 55 12.13 -0.07 2.00
N ILE A 56 12.14 0.67 3.11
CA ILE A 56 12.71 0.20 4.39
C ILE A 56 12.09 -1.14 4.79
N ARG A 57 10.76 -1.26 4.67
CA ARG A 57 10.05 -2.50 4.99
C ARG A 57 10.37 -3.62 4.02
N GLN A 58 10.41 -3.32 2.72
CA GLN A 58 10.75 -4.31 1.69
C GLN A 58 12.20 -4.81 1.80
N PHE A 59 13.13 -3.95 2.21
CA PHE A 59 14.49 -4.36 2.57
C PHE A 59 14.48 -5.28 3.79
N GLY A 60 13.76 -4.92 4.85
CA GLY A 60 13.61 -5.76 6.04
C GLY A 60 13.05 -7.14 5.71
N LEU A 61 12.03 -7.23 4.84
CA LEU A 61 11.50 -8.50 4.36
C LEU A 61 12.54 -9.31 3.59
N THR A 62 13.28 -8.67 2.69
CA THR A 62 14.33 -9.33 1.90
C THR A 62 15.43 -9.87 2.80
N ILE A 63 15.89 -9.10 3.79
CA ILE A 63 16.86 -9.56 4.80
C ILE A 63 16.30 -10.73 5.62
N ALA A 64 15.02 -10.68 6.00
CA ALA A 64 14.37 -11.76 6.74
C ALA A 64 14.35 -13.10 6.00
N THR A 65 14.49 -13.10 4.67
CA THR A 65 14.65 -14.34 3.88
C THR A 65 16.01 -15.01 4.08
N PHE A 66 17.04 -14.29 4.52
CA PHE A 66 18.40 -14.83 4.74
C PHE A 66 18.61 -15.31 6.19
N ILE A 67 17.76 -14.88 7.11
CA ILE A 67 17.81 -15.28 8.51
C ILE A 67 17.04 -16.59 8.68
N VAL A 68 17.71 -17.61 9.20
CA VAL A 68 17.17 -18.97 9.38
C VAL A 68 16.00 -18.97 10.37
N ASN A 69 14.79 -19.15 9.84
CA ASN A 69 13.56 -19.40 10.60
C ASN A 69 12.57 -20.10 9.66
N GLU A 70 12.43 -21.42 9.80
CA GLU A 70 11.66 -22.23 8.85
C GLU A 70 10.20 -21.79 8.75
N THR A 71 9.52 -21.57 9.87
CA THR A 71 8.11 -21.13 9.89
C THR A 71 7.90 -19.82 9.15
N ARG A 72 8.80 -18.85 9.34
CA ARG A 72 8.75 -17.57 8.63
C ARG A 72 9.05 -17.75 7.14
N LEU A 73 10.05 -18.56 6.79
CA LEU A 73 10.43 -18.81 5.39
C LEU A 73 9.32 -19.53 4.62
N GLU A 74 8.66 -20.51 5.22
CA GLU A 74 7.50 -21.18 4.64
C GLU A 74 6.36 -20.18 4.36
N THR A 75 6.08 -19.30 5.32
CA THR A 75 5.07 -18.24 5.16
C THR A 75 5.45 -17.26 4.05
N ILE A 76 6.71 -16.82 4.03
CA ILE A 76 7.21 -15.90 3.00
C ILE A 76 7.12 -16.55 1.62
N ILE A 77 7.55 -17.80 1.44
CA ILE A 77 7.52 -18.46 0.13
C ILE A 77 6.07 -18.66 -0.35
N ALA A 78 5.14 -18.98 0.54
CA ALA A 78 3.74 -19.20 0.19
C ALA A 78 3.05 -17.97 -0.42
N VAL A 79 3.44 -16.76 -0.01
CA VAL A 79 2.85 -15.49 -0.48
C VAL A 79 3.82 -14.63 -1.28
N GLY A 80 5.10 -15.02 -1.30
CA GLY A 80 6.22 -14.14 -1.60
C GLY A 80 6.29 -13.76 -3.04
N TRP A 81 5.84 -14.60 -3.98
CA TRP A 81 5.93 -14.30 -5.42
C TRP A 81 5.16 -13.05 -5.85
N HIS A 82 4.20 -12.59 -5.05
CA HIS A 82 3.54 -11.30 -5.26
C HIS A 82 4.48 -10.10 -5.08
N PHE A 83 5.51 -10.23 -4.23
CA PHE A 83 6.52 -9.21 -3.96
C PHE A 83 7.41 -8.86 -5.17
N PRO A 84 8.12 -9.81 -5.81
CA PRO A 84 8.90 -9.49 -7.00
C PRO A 84 8.03 -9.04 -8.17
N VAL A 85 6.82 -9.61 -8.33
CA VAL A 85 5.86 -9.14 -9.35
C VAL A 85 5.48 -7.68 -9.12
N PHE A 86 5.17 -7.30 -7.87
CA PHE A 86 4.88 -5.91 -7.52
C PHE A 86 6.05 -4.99 -7.89
N ASN A 87 7.27 -5.35 -7.49
CA ASN A 87 8.47 -4.54 -7.73
C ASN A 87 8.78 -4.40 -9.23
N THR A 88 8.64 -5.47 -10.02
CA THR A 88 8.79 -5.40 -11.48
C THR A 88 7.75 -4.49 -12.12
N LEU A 89 6.48 -4.64 -11.76
CA LEU A 89 5.41 -3.80 -12.32
C LEU A 89 5.55 -2.33 -11.90
N HIS A 90 6.00 -2.08 -10.67
CA HIS A 90 6.28 -0.72 -10.18
C HIS A 90 7.45 -0.08 -10.93
N TYR A 91 8.53 -0.83 -11.18
CA TYR A 91 9.63 -0.37 -12.04
C TYR A 91 9.14 -0.02 -13.45
N LEU A 92 8.40 -0.93 -14.08
CA LEU A 92 7.88 -0.74 -15.44
C LEU A 92 6.91 0.44 -15.53
N TRP A 93 6.09 0.65 -14.50
CA TRP A 93 5.25 1.85 -14.37
C TRP A 93 6.12 3.12 -14.35
N ALA A 94 7.14 3.17 -13.49
CA ALA A 94 7.98 4.35 -13.34
C ALA A 94 8.68 4.72 -14.66
N GLU A 95 9.30 3.75 -15.33
CA GLU A 95 9.95 3.96 -16.63
C GLU A 95 8.96 4.39 -17.72
N SER A 96 7.78 3.74 -17.77
CA SER A 96 6.76 4.11 -18.75
C SER A 96 6.25 5.54 -18.54
N PHE A 97 6.09 5.94 -17.28
CA PHE A 97 5.62 7.27 -16.92
C PHE A 97 6.66 8.35 -17.29
N ILE A 98 7.94 8.14 -16.95
CA ILE A 98 9.03 9.08 -17.29
C ILE A 98 9.10 9.29 -18.81
N ASN A 99 8.92 8.23 -19.59
CA ASN A 99 8.92 8.28 -21.04
C ASN A 99 7.56 8.71 -21.65
N GLN A 100 6.62 9.23 -20.84
CA GLN A 100 5.31 9.75 -21.26
C GLN A 100 4.38 8.71 -21.91
N TYR A 101 4.63 7.41 -21.71
CA TYR A 101 3.73 6.34 -22.11
C TYR A 101 2.64 6.11 -21.05
N TYR A 102 1.81 7.12 -20.79
CA TYR A 102 0.84 7.12 -19.67
C TYR A 102 -0.17 5.96 -19.71
N ILE A 103 -0.62 5.56 -20.92
CA ILE A 103 -1.50 4.39 -21.09
C ILE A 103 -0.79 3.11 -20.65
N LEU A 104 0.48 2.94 -21.03
CA LEU A 104 1.25 1.76 -20.66
C LEU A 104 1.55 1.75 -19.15
N ALA A 105 1.88 2.91 -18.58
CA ALA A 105 2.01 3.08 -17.14
C ALA A 105 0.72 2.67 -16.41
N GLU A 106 -0.45 3.07 -16.93
CA GLU A 106 -1.75 2.74 -16.34
C GLU A 106 -2.02 1.22 -16.38
N LEU A 107 -1.70 0.58 -17.50
CA LEU A 107 -1.82 -0.88 -17.63
C LEU A 107 -0.95 -1.62 -16.60
N PHE A 108 0.29 -1.17 -16.37
CA PHE A 108 1.14 -1.77 -15.34
C PHE A 108 0.57 -1.60 -13.93
N LEU A 109 -0.03 -0.46 -13.61
CA LEU A 109 -0.74 -0.26 -12.34
C LEU A 109 -1.96 -1.18 -12.21
N VAL A 110 -2.75 -1.33 -13.27
CA VAL A 110 -3.91 -2.24 -13.29
C VAL A 110 -3.49 -3.69 -13.07
N PHE A 111 -2.42 -4.15 -13.75
CA PHE A 111 -1.87 -5.49 -13.50
C PHE A 111 -1.36 -5.65 -12.07
N ASN A 112 -0.76 -4.60 -11.51
CA ASN A 112 -0.28 -4.62 -10.13
C ASN A 112 -1.44 -4.66 -9.13
N LEU A 113 -2.55 -3.97 -9.43
CA LEU A 113 -3.77 -4.03 -8.64
C LEU A 113 -4.32 -5.46 -8.60
N PHE A 114 -4.39 -6.15 -9.74
CA PHE A 114 -4.82 -7.55 -9.77
C PHE A 114 -3.88 -8.48 -9.01
N ASN A 115 -2.56 -8.27 -9.12
CA ASN A 115 -1.56 -9.00 -8.33
C ASN A 115 -1.84 -8.86 -6.81
N LEU A 116 -2.08 -7.64 -6.35
CA LEU A 116 -2.32 -7.34 -4.94
C LEU A 116 -3.70 -7.79 -4.45
N ILE A 117 -4.77 -7.63 -5.23
CA ILE A 117 -6.12 -8.15 -4.90
C ILE A 117 -6.09 -9.68 -4.80
N ARG A 118 -5.41 -10.36 -5.73
CA ARG A 118 -5.24 -11.82 -5.67
C ARG A 118 -4.52 -12.22 -4.38
N MET A 119 -3.47 -11.49 -4.01
CA MET A 119 -2.77 -11.75 -2.77
C MET A 119 -3.66 -11.54 -1.54
N TYR A 120 -4.40 -10.43 -1.51
CA TYR A 120 -5.28 -10.05 -0.41
C TYR A 120 -6.40 -11.09 -0.20
N SER A 121 -7.00 -11.57 -1.29
CA SER A 121 -8.12 -12.53 -1.26
C SER A 121 -7.68 -13.98 -1.02
N ARG A 122 -6.57 -14.44 -1.61
CA ARG A 122 -6.12 -15.84 -1.52
C ARG A 122 -5.31 -16.15 -0.29
N HIS A 123 -4.40 -15.25 0.09
CA HIS A 123 -3.45 -15.52 1.16
C HIS A 123 -3.90 -14.95 2.50
N LYS A 124 -4.97 -14.13 2.51
CA LYS A 124 -5.59 -13.57 3.73
C LYS A 124 -4.56 -13.08 4.74
N THR A 125 -3.54 -12.36 4.25
CA THR A 125 -2.39 -11.91 5.05
C THR A 125 -2.81 -11.02 6.23
N TYR A 126 -4.02 -10.45 6.18
CA TYR A 126 -4.66 -9.67 7.24
C TYR A 126 -5.26 -10.49 8.41
N THR A 127 -5.50 -11.81 8.24
CA THR A 127 -6.35 -12.62 9.15
C THR A 127 -5.58 -13.31 10.28
N HIS A 128 -4.29 -13.64 10.11
CA HIS A 128 -3.57 -14.55 11.04
C HIS A 128 -2.21 -14.04 11.52
N ALA A 129 -2.03 -12.74 11.47
CA ALA A 129 -0.77 -12.11 11.82
C ALA A 129 -0.81 -11.58 13.26
N PRO A 130 0.01 -12.11 14.20
CA PRO A 130 0.34 -11.35 15.40
C PRO A 130 0.87 -9.97 14.97
N LEU A 131 0.58 -8.92 15.74
CA LEU A 131 0.99 -7.53 15.46
C LEU A 131 2.51 -7.33 15.26
N THR A 132 3.31 -8.38 15.49
CA THR A 132 4.75 -8.46 15.26
C THR A 132 5.06 -8.97 13.84
N ASP A 133 5.34 -10.27 13.67
CA ASP A 133 6.01 -10.79 12.48
C ASP A 133 5.06 -10.97 11.29
N GLY A 134 3.85 -11.47 11.54
CA GLY A 134 2.85 -11.64 10.49
C GLY A 134 2.35 -10.29 9.96
N TYR A 135 2.24 -9.29 10.84
CA TYR A 135 1.70 -8.00 10.45
C TYR A 135 2.76 -7.18 9.72
N PHE A 136 4.03 -7.36 10.07
CA PHE A 136 5.15 -6.86 9.27
C PHE A 136 5.06 -7.37 7.83
N LEU A 137 4.83 -8.67 7.61
CA LEU A 137 4.69 -9.23 6.26
C LEU A 137 3.52 -8.59 5.51
N HIS A 138 2.32 -8.61 6.10
CA HIS A 138 1.11 -8.03 5.48
C HIS A 138 1.28 -6.56 5.13
N PHE A 139 1.77 -5.76 6.07
CA PHE A 139 1.95 -4.33 5.87
C PHE A 139 2.97 -4.03 4.76
N THR A 140 4.01 -4.87 4.63
CA THR A 140 5.09 -4.72 3.65
C THR A 140 4.67 -5.10 2.24
N ILE A 141 3.99 -6.24 2.07
CA ILE A 141 3.69 -6.77 0.72
C ILE A 141 2.28 -6.41 0.23
N ALA A 142 1.35 -6.13 1.14
CA ALA A 142 -0.06 -5.91 0.82
C ALA A 142 -0.48 -4.46 1.03
N SER A 143 -0.51 -4.01 2.27
CA SER A 143 -1.28 -2.81 2.61
C SER A 143 -0.66 -1.52 2.07
N ILE A 144 0.65 -1.31 2.26
CA ILE A 144 1.37 -0.16 1.68
C ILE A 144 1.35 -0.22 0.14
N PRO A 145 1.78 -1.34 -0.51
CA PRO A 145 1.69 -1.50 -1.95
C PRO A 145 0.31 -1.23 -2.55
N LEU A 146 -0.75 -1.74 -1.91
CA LEU A 146 -2.12 -1.62 -2.43
C LEU A 146 -2.63 -0.19 -2.36
N SER A 147 -2.42 0.49 -1.23
CA SER A 147 -2.79 1.90 -1.11
C SER A 147 -2.03 2.78 -2.12
N TRP A 148 -0.75 2.48 -2.37
CA TRP A 148 0.02 3.15 -3.42
C TRP A 148 -0.55 2.92 -4.82
N VAL A 149 -0.80 1.66 -5.20
CA VAL A 149 -1.29 1.34 -6.54
C VAL A 149 -2.66 1.96 -6.80
N ILE A 150 -3.56 1.92 -5.82
CA ILE A 150 -4.88 2.57 -5.94
C ILE A 150 -4.71 4.07 -6.12
N TYR A 151 -3.86 4.73 -5.32
CA TYR A 151 -3.57 6.14 -5.48
C TYR A 151 -3.00 6.46 -6.86
N ALA A 152 -1.99 5.70 -7.28
CA ALA A 152 -1.29 5.90 -8.53
C ALA A 152 -2.20 5.72 -9.76
N LEU A 153 -3.20 4.83 -9.71
CA LEU A 153 -4.19 4.66 -10.78
C LEU A 153 -4.99 5.95 -11.02
N PHE A 154 -5.51 6.57 -9.97
CA PHE A 154 -6.27 7.81 -10.12
C PHE A 154 -5.37 8.98 -10.56
N TRP A 155 -4.15 9.04 -10.02
CA TRP A 155 -3.20 10.08 -10.39
C TRP A 155 -2.71 9.96 -11.84
N ASN A 156 -2.22 8.79 -12.24
CA ASN A 156 -1.75 8.54 -13.61
C ASN A 156 -2.91 8.58 -14.61
N GLY A 157 -4.08 8.08 -14.25
CA GLY A 157 -5.29 8.19 -15.06
C GLY A 157 -5.67 9.64 -15.37
N ASP A 158 -5.54 10.56 -14.41
CA ASP A 158 -5.82 11.98 -14.67
C ASP A 158 -4.78 12.60 -15.62
N VAL A 159 -3.49 12.28 -15.42
CA VAL A 159 -2.40 12.69 -16.33
C VAL A 159 -2.63 12.18 -17.75
N MET A 160 -2.99 10.90 -17.90
CA MET A 160 -3.21 10.25 -19.21
C MET A 160 -4.24 11.00 -20.06
N PHE A 161 -5.31 11.50 -19.45
CA PHE A 161 -6.40 12.16 -20.16
C PHE A 161 -6.23 13.68 -20.32
N HIS A 162 -5.13 14.28 -19.83
CA HIS A 162 -4.82 15.72 -19.91
C HIS A 162 -6.04 16.58 -19.49
N LEU A 163 -6.59 16.29 -18.31
CA LEU A 163 -7.90 16.76 -17.88
C LEU A 163 -7.90 18.10 -17.13
N GLU A 164 -6.73 18.69 -16.89
CA GLU A 164 -6.46 19.76 -15.93
C GLU A 164 -7.37 21.01 -16.12
N ASP A 165 -7.71 21.33 -17.37
CA ASP A 165 -8.45 22.55 -17.70
C ASP A 165 -9.97 22.37 -17.87
N LYS A 166 -10.48 21.14 -17.84
CA LYS A 166 -11.88 20.86 -18.19
C LYS A 166 -12.78 20.83 -16.97
N LEU A 167 -13.80 21.71 -16.92
CA LEU A 167 -14.75 21.79 -15.79
C LEU A 167 -15.39 20.44 -15.43
N TRP A 168 -15.80 19.66 -16.43
CA TRP A 168 -16.41 18.35 -16.20
C TRP A 168 -15.43 17.35 -15.57
N ALA A 169 -14.14 17.44 -15.89
CA ALA A 169 -13.13 16.59 -15.27
C ALA A 169 -12.90 16.94 -13.81
N ARG A 170 -13.05 18.22 -13.45
CA ARG A 170 -13.03 18.68 -12.04
C ARG A 170 -14.19 18.11 -11.24
N ILE A 171 -15.39 18.09 -11.83
CA ILE A 171 -16.56 17.45 -11.22
C ILE A 171 -16.29 15.96 -11.02
N LEU A 172 -15.74 15.30 -12.04
CA LEU A 172 -15.42 13.88 -11.98
C LEU A 172 -14.36 13.57 -10.91
N ALA A 173 -13.31 14.38 -10.80
CA ALA A 173 -12.28 14.23 -9.78
C ALA A 173 -12.83 14.37 -8.35
N ASN A 174 -13.71 15.35 -8.12
CA ASN A 174 -14.42 15.55 -6.85
C ASN A 174 -15.34 14.37 -6.48
N VAL A 175 -15.87 13.64 -7.47
CA VAL A 175 -16.65 12.41 -7.24
C VAL A 175 -15.71 11.23 -6.99
N PHE A 176 -14.66 11.08 -7.80
CA PHE A 176 -13.73 9.96 -7.74
C PHE A 176 -12.83 9.97 -6.50
N ILE A 177 -12.57 11.11 -5.87
CA ILE A 177 -11.85 11.12 -4.59
C ILE A 177 -12.56 10.29 -3.51
N TRP A 178 -13.89 10.15 -3.57
CA TRP A 178 -14.64 9.33 -2.62
C TRP A 178 -14.41 7.82 -2.79
N VAL A 179 -13.81 7.37 -3.90
CA VAL A 179 -13.37 5.97 -4.04
C VAL A 179 -12.36 5.62 -2.95
N PHE A 180 -11.47 6.54 -2.57
CA PHE A 180 -10.53 6.32 -1.47
C PHE A 180 -11.23 6.13 -0.12
N PHE A 181 -12.33 6.85 0.10
CA PHE A 181 -13.16 6.69 1.30
C PHE A 181 -13.83 5.32 1.33
N VAL A 182 -14.52 4.95 0.24
CA VAL A 182 -15.22 3.67 0.12
C VAL A 182 -14.22 2.51 0.24
N TYR A 183 -13.07 2.58 -0.43
CA TYR A 183 -12.00 1.61 -0.30
C TYR A 183 -11.47 1.52 1.14
N GLY A 184 -11.16 2.65 1.78
CA GLY A 184 -10.66 2.68 3.15
C GLY A 184 -11.66 2.09 4.15
N LEU A 185 -12.95 2.39 4.01
CA LEU A 185 -14.00 1.79 4.83
C LEU A 185 -14.18 0.30 4.56
N ALA A 186 -14.13 -0.12 3.29
CA ALA A 186 -14.22 -1.52 2.88
C ALA A 186 -13.13 -2.37 3.55
N VAL A 187 -11.87 -1.91 3.54
CA VAL A 187 -10.78 -2.67 4.16
C VAL A 187 -10.84 -2.69 5.69
N LEU A 188 -11.35 -1.63 6.32
CA LEU A 188 -11.61 -1.61 7.76
C LEU A 188 -12.77 -2.53 8.15
N TYR A 189 -13.87 -2.50 7.39
CA TYR A 189 -15.08 -3.24 7.72
C TYR A 189 -14.95 -4.74 7.45
N TRP A 190 -14.53 -5.13 6.25
CA TRP A 190 -14.46 -6.55 5.86
C TRP A 190 -13.18 -7.24 6.34
N PHE A 191 -12.05 -6.53 6.38
CA PHE A 191 -10.76 -7.14 6.67
C PHE A 191 -10.18 -6.72 8.02
N ARG A 192 -10.80 -5.74 8.71
CA ARG A 192 -10.26 -5.11 9.93
C ARG A 192 -8.82 -4.62 9.73
N ASP A 193 -8.42 -4.27 8.50
CA ASP A 193 -7.05 -3.86 8.18
C ASP A 193 -6.88 -2.35 8.41
N PHE A 194 -6.31 -2.02 9.58
CA PHE A 194 -5.98 -0.64 9.91
C PHE A 194 -4.81 -0.09 9.10
N SER A 195 -3.94 -0.95 8.57
CA SER A 195 -2.75 -0.50 7.86
C SER A 195 -3.06 -0.05 6.43
N ALA A 196 -3.91 -0.78 5.70
CA ALA A 196 -4.33 -0.35 4.36
C ALA A 196 -5.15 0.94 4.43
N ALA A 197 -6.11 1.03 5.36
CA ALA A 197 -6.88 2.25 5.55
C ALA A 197 -6.01 3.42 6.05
N GLY A 198 -5.08 3.16 6.97
CA GLY A 198 -4.11 4.18 7.43
C GLY A 198 -3.19 4.67 6.32
N SER A 199 -2.70 3.78 5.46
CA SER A 199 -1.91 4.14 4.27
C SER A 199 -2.72 4.93 3.25
N THR A 200 -4.01 4.63 3.07
CA THR A 200 -4.90 5.45 2.23
C THR A 200 -5.19 6.81 2.84
N ALA A 201 -5.40 6.87 4.16
CA ALA A 201 -5.55 8.13 4.88
C ALA A 201 -4.31 9.02 4.66
N TYR A 202 -3.11 8.44 4.70
CA TYR A 202 -1.85 9.14 4.41
C TYR A 202 -1.83 9.78 3.01
N PHE A 203 -2.26 9.08 1.96
CA PHE A 203 -2.35 9.69 0.62
C PHE A 203 -3.39 10.80 0.56
N MET A 204 -4.51 10.67 1.25
CA MET A 204 -5.52 11.73 1.31
C MET A 204 -5.03 12.97 2.06
N LEU A 205 -4.20 12.81 3.09
CA LEU A 205 -3.47 13.93 3.69
C LEU A 205 -2.54 14.59 2.68
N ALA A 206 -1.75 13.79 1.96
CA ALA A 206 -0.79 14.31 0.98
C ALA A 206 -1.47 15.05 -0.17
N VAL A 207 -2.58 14.53 -0.70
CA VAL A 207 -3.42 15.21 -1.69
C VAL A 207 -4.02 16.47 -1.09
N GLY A 208 -4.63 16.40 0.10
CA GLY A 208 -5.23 17.56 0.77
C GLY A 208 -4.27 18.74 0.91
N ILE A 209 -3.05 18.49 1.40
CA ILE A 209 -2.00 19.51 1.54
C ILE A 209 -1.65 20.12 0.17
N ARG A 210 -1.38 19.29 -0.84
CA ARG A 210 -1.03 19.79 -2.19
C ARG A 210 -2.12 20.69 -2.77
N GLN A 211 -3.38 20.30 -2.60
CA GLN A 211 -4.53 20.99 -3.17
C GLN A 211 -4.86 22.31 -2.46
N VAL A 212 -4.47 22.48 -1.19
CA VAL A 212 -4.54 23.77 -0.49
C VAL A 212 -3.61 24.80 -1.15
N ASP A 213 -2.39 24.36 -1.51
CA ASP A 213 -1.38 25.25 -2.11
C ASP A 213 -1.75 25.68 -3.53
N THR A 214 -2.32 24.76 -4.33
CA THR A 214 -2.69 25.07 -5.72
C THR A 214 -3.98 25.85 -5.83
N LYS A 215 -4.90 25.81 -4.85
CA LYS A 215 -6.27 26.40 -4.87
C LYS A 215 -7.03 26.19 -6.19
N LEU A 216 -6.56 25.28 -7.05
CA LEU A 216 -7.00 25.11 -8.43
C LEU A 216 -8.37 24.42 -8.49
N PHE A 217 -8.71 23.64 -7.45
CA PHE A 217 -9.90 22.79 -7.40
C PHE A 217 -10.64 22.96 -6.07
N GLY A 218 -11.75 23.71 -6.10
CA GLY A 218 -12.33 24.35 -4.91
C GLY A 218 -12.78 23.45 -3.74
N LEU A 219 -13.11 22.18 -3.99
CA LEU A 219 -13.62 21.26 -2.94
C LEU A 219 -12.73 20.03 -2.70
N GLN A 220 -11.79 19.73 -3.59
CA GLN A 220 -10.96 18.52 -3.55
C GLN A 220 -10.17 18.41 -2.25
N TRP A 221 -9.59 19.52 -1.78
CA TRP A 221 -8.84 19.57 -0.52
C TRP A 221 -9.72 19.27 0.70
N ILE A 222 -10.95 19.79 0.75
CA ILE A 222 -11.90 19.55 1.85
C ILE A 222 -12.22 18.06 1.91
N PHE A 223 -12.57 17.46 0.76
CA PHE A 223 -12.87 16.03 0.68
C PHE A 223 -11.67 15.19 1.10
N ALA A 224 -10.47 15.53 0.62
CA ALA A 224 -9.24 14.84 1.00
C ALA A 224 -9.00 14.86 2.53
N PHE A 225 -9.17 16.01 3.18
CA PHE A 225 -9.01 16.10 4.65
C PHE A 225 -10.10 15.37 5.43
N VAL A 226 -11.36 15.40 4.96
CA VAL A 226 -12.45 14.65 5.59
C VAL A 226 -12.15 13.14 5.51
N ILE A 227 -11.76 12.65 4.34
CA ILE A 227 -11.41 11.24 4.13
C ILE A 227 -10.21 10.86 5.00
N PHE A 228 -9.15 11.67 5.01
CA PHE A 228 -7.99 11.49 5.89
C PHE A 228 -8.40 11.36 7.36
N GLY A 229 -9.15 12.34 7.89
CA GLY A 229 -9.50 12.39 9.30
C GLY A 229 -10.34 11.18 9.72
N VAL A 230 -11.37 10.83 8.93
CA VAL A 230 -12.24 9.69 9.26
C VAL A 230 -11.48 8.37 9.17
N LEU A 231 -10.74 8.12 8.09
CA LEU A 231 -10.00 6.87 7.93
C LEU A 231 -8.89 6.74 8.96
N LEU A 232 -8.20 7.82 9.33
CA LEU A 232 -7.19 7.80 10.39
C LEU A 232 -7.80 7.42 11.74
N CYS A 233 -8.88 8.09 12.15
CA CYS A 233 -9.57 7.81 13.42
C CYS A 233 -10.06 6.36 13.48
N LEU A 234 -10.68 5.85 12.42
CA LEU A 234 -11.16 4.46 12.37
C LEU A 234 -10.01 3.46 12.35
N SER A 235 -8.92 3.76 11.65
CA SER A 235 -7.72 2.90 11.64
C SER A 235 -7.09 2.81 13.02
N VAL A 236 -6.94 3.94 13.72
CA VAL A 236 -6.44 3.97 15.11
C VAL A 236 -7.38 3.21 16.04
N PHE A 237 -8.69 3.38 15.90
CA PHE A 237 -9.68 2.63 16.69
C PHE A 237 -9.54 1.11 16.49
N VAL A 238 -9.44 0.64 15.24
CA VAL A 238 -9.27 -0.79 14.94
C VAL A 238 -7.92 -1.32 15.46
N LEU A 239 -6.85 -0.53 15.36
CA LEU A 239 -5.54 -0.86 15.92
C LEU A 239 -5.61 -1.03 17.44
N ILE A 240 -6.20 -0.06 18.16
CA ILE A 240 -6.35 -0.11 19.62
C ILE A 240 -7.17 -1.33 20.03
N ARG A 241 -8.28 -1.60 19.33
CA ARG A 241 -9.12 -2.78 19.61
C ARG A 241 -8.37 -4.08 19.41
N ARG A 242 -7.61 -4.22 18.31
CA ARG A 242 -6.77 -5.41 18.05
C ARG A 242 -5.68 -5.58 19.10
N TRP A 243 -5.09 -4.48 19.58
CA TRP A 243 -4.11 -4.51 20.66
C TRP A 243 -4.74 -4.98 21.99
N GLY A 244 -5.95 -4.51 22.30
CA GLY A 244 -6.74 -4.94 23.47
C GLY A 244 -7.08 -6.44 23.43
N GLU A 245 -7.61 -6.93 22.31
CA GLU A 245 -7.94 -8.35 22.08
C GLU A 245 -6.71 -9.27 22.29
N ARG A 246 -5.49 -8.80 21.97
CA ARG A 246 -4.25 -9.54 22.23
C ARG A 246 -3.88 -9.63 23.72
N SER A 247 -4.31 -8.67 24.54
CA SER A 247 -3.89 -8.55 25.95
C SER A 247 -4.82 -9.31 26.91
N GLU A 248 -6.00 -9.74 26.46
CA GLU A 248 -6.97 -10.50 27.24
C GLU A 248 -6.72 -12.02 27.43
N PRO A 249 -5.93 -12.78 26.62
CA PRO A 249 -5.73 -14.21 26.84
C PRO A 249 -4.84 -14.54 28.06
N GLU A 250 -4.30 -13.54 28.76
CA GLU A 250 -3.54 -13.70 30.01
C GLU A 250 -4.39 -13.41 31.26
N ARG A 251 -5.70 -13.13 31.09
CA ARG A 251 -6.67 -12.88 32.17
C ARG A 251 -7.68 -14.01 32.34
N ASP A 252 -7.31 -15.26 32.07
CA ASP A 252 -8.04 -16.38 32.66
C ASP A 252 -7.65 -16.45 34.14
N PRO A 253 -8.54 -16.11 35.08
CA PRO A 253 -8.25 -16.31 36.49
C PRO A 253 -8.21 -17.81 36.74
N LEU A 254 -7.19 -18.25 37.46
CA LEU A 254 -7.07 -19.55 38.11
C LEU A 254 -8.24 -19.76 39.12
N LEU A 255 -9.48 -19.83 38.64
CA LEU A 255 -10.70 -20.04 39.40
C LEU A 255 -11.54 -21.15 38.74
N GLY A 256 -10.93 -22.33 38.60
CA GLY A 256 -11.62 -23.58 38.27
C GLY A 256 -11.07 -24.78 39.04
N GLY A 257 -10.28 -24.56 40.10
CA GLY A 257 -9.65 -25.61 40.89
C GLY A 257 -9.87 -25.39 42.38
N GLY A 258 -11.10 -25.54 42.85
CA GLY A 258 -11.42 -25.47 44.28
C GLY A 258 -12.84 -25.93 44.55
N GLY A 259 -12.99 -27.20 44.96
CA GLY A 259 -14.25 -27.75 45.44
C GLY A 259 -14.29 -29.26 45.34
N VAL A 260 -13.79 -29.91 46.40
CA VAL A 260 -14.10 -31.30 46.78
C VAL A 260 -15.59 -31.43 47.07
#